data_AF-A0A932Y8V3-F1
#
_entry.id   AF-A0A932Y8V3-F1
#
_cell.length_a   1.000
_cell.length_b   1.000
_cell.length_c   1.000
_cell.angle_alpha   90.00
_cell.angle_beta   90.00
_cell.angle_gamma   90.00
#
_symmetry.space_group_name_H-M   'P 1'
#
loop_
_entity.id
_entity.type
_entity.pdbx_description
1 polymer ?
#
loop_
_entity_poly.entity_id
_entity_poly.type
_entity_poly.pdbx_seq_one_letter_code
_entity_poly.pdbx_strand_id
1 'polypeptide(L)' 'MPKEPKENTEEKEVRIYSLATTVNECIIFLEEVTGNRLLPIWIGLAEGQAIAIRFSGIVLP' A
#
# COMPACT_ATOMS: atom_id res chain seq x y z
N MET A 1 -7.00 -38.21 -2.29
CA MET A 1 -6.21 -36.98 -2.07
C MET A 1 -7.12 -35.77 -2.27
N PRO A 2 -7.46 -35.01 -1.22
CA PRO A 2 -8.16 -33.75 -1.41
C PRO A 2 -7.20 -32.79 -2.15
N LYS A 3 -7.68 -32.22 -3.26
CA LYS A 3 -6.94 -31.20 -4.00
C LYS A 3 -6.98 -29.91 -3.17
N GLU A 4 -5.81 -29.40 -2.80
CA GLU A 4 -5.68 -28.09 -2.16
C GLU A 4 -6.35 -27.03 -3.04
N PRO A 5 -7.09 -26.07 -2.45
CA PRO A 5 -7.76 -25.04 -3.23
C PRO A 5 -6.68 -24.13 -3.85
N LYS A 6 -6.41 -24.34 -5.15
CA LYS A 6 -6.56 -23.32 -6.20
C LYS A 6 -6.62 -21.87 -5.71
N GLU A 7 -5.59 -21.31 -5.06
CA GLU A 7 -5.60 -19.89 -4.69
C GLU A 7 -5.62 -19.07 -5.99
N ASN A 8 -6.77 -18.46 -6.25
CA ASN A 8 -7.00 -17.67 -7.45
C ASN A 8 -6.31 -16.32 -7.21
N THR A 9 -5.02 -16.24 -7.49
CA THR A 9 -4.20 -15.03 -7.32
C THR A 9 -4.49 -14.06 -8.46
N GLU A 10 -5.70 -13.51 -8.50
CA GLU A 10 -6.00 -12.37 -9.35
C GLU A 10 -5.32 -11.14 -8.74
N GLU A 11 -4.34 -10.58 -9.45
CA GLU A 11 -3.74 -9.29 -9.10
C GLU A 11 -4.82 -8.20 -9.09
N LYS A 12 -4.77 -7.32 -8.09
CA LYS A 12 -5.78 -6.28 -7.91
C LYS A 12 -5.15 -4.91 -7.95
N GLU A 13 -5.72 -4.07 -8.79
CA GLU A 13 -5.30 -2.69 -8.91
C GLU A 13 -5.73 -1.90 -7.67
N VAL A 14 -4.77 -1.18 -7.10
CA VAL A 14 -4.93 -0.40 -5.88
C VAL A 14 -4.35 0.99 -6.06
N ARG A 15 -4.85 1.95 -5.27
CA ARG A 15 -4.29 3.30 -5.18
C ARG A 15 -4.02 3.66 -3.72
N ILE A 16 -3.09 4.58 -3.48
CA ILE A 16 -2.83 5.09 -2.13
C ILE A 16 -4.01 5.95 -1.71
N TYR A 17 -4.73 5.53 -0.68
CA TYR A 17 -5.83 6.27 -0.07
C TYR A 17 -5.31 7.31 0.94
N SER A 18 -4.43 6.86 1.84
CA SER A 18 -3.82 7.73 2.85
C SER A 18 -2.50 7.17 3.38
N LEU A 19 -1.74 8.05 4.02
CA LEU A 19 -0.49 7.72 4.68
C LEU A 19 -0.51 8.34 6.08
N ALA A 20 -0.15 7.54 7.09
CA ALA A 20 -0.02 7.97 8.47
C ALA A 20 1.36 7.59 9.00
N THR A 21 2.05 8.54 9.62
CA THR A 21 3.38 8.33 10.22
C THR A 21 3.29 8.35 11.74
N THR A 22 3.94 7.40 12.38
CA THR A 22 4.23 7.41 13.82
C THR A 22 5.70 7.77 14.05
N VAL A 23 6.19 7.67 15.29
CA VAL A 23 7.59 7.99 15.61
C VAL A 23 8.58 6.99 15.01
N ASN A 24 8.15 5.73 14.79
CA ASN A 24 9.06 4.65 14.37
C ASN A 24 8.65 3.99 13.05
N GLU A 25 7.39 4.16 12.63
CA GLU A 25 6.79 3.38 11.55
C GLU A 25 5.89 4.28 10.70
N CYS A 26 5.73 3.90 9.44
CA CYS A 26 4.76 4.51 8.53
C CYS A 26 3.74 3.45 8.10
N ILE A 27 2.47 3.84 8.04
CA ILE A 27 1.37 3.00 7.60
C ILE A 27 0.78 3.63 6.34
N ILE A 28 0.73 2.85 5.27
CA ILE A 28 0.07 3.23 4.02
C ILE A 28 -1.21 2.45 3.89
N PHE A 29 -2.31 3.15 3.62
CA PHE A 29 -3.59 2.55 3.29
C PHE A 29 -3.76 2.53 1.78
N LEU A 30 -3.89 1.32 1.23
CA LEU A 30 -4.20 1.10 -0.18
C LEU A 30 -5.70 0.79 -0.30
N GLU A 31 -6.39 1.47 -1.21
CA GLU A 31 -7.77 1.13 -1.58
C GLU A 31 -7.80 0.43 -2.93
N GLU A 32 -8.62 -0.61 -3.05
CA GLU A 32 -8.89 -1.29 -4.31
C GLU A 32 -9.65 -0.36 -5.27
N VAL A 33 -9.19 -0.23 -6.51
CA VAL A 33 -9.80 0.72 -7.48
C VAL A 33 -11.22 0.30 -7.86
N THR A 34 -11.45 -1.00 -7.99
CA THR A 34 -12.73 -1.58 -8.45
C THR A 34 -13.54 -2.24 -7.31
N GLY A 35 -13.10 -2.09 -6.06
CA GLY A 35 -13.69 -2.74 -4.90
C GLY A 35 -13.76 -1.85 -3.67
N ASN A 36 -14.25 -2.40 -2.55
CA ASN A 36 -14.43 -1.66 -1.29
C ASN A 36 -13.45 -2.10 -0.20
N ARG A 37 -12.28 -2.62 -0.59
CA ARG A 37 -11.29 -3.14 0.36
C ARG A 37 -10.18 -2.14 0.58
N LEU A 38 -9.76 -2.03 1.84
CA LEU A 38 -8.60 -1.28 2.28
C LEU A 38 -7.55 -2.28 2.79
N LEU A 39 -6.32 -2.12 2.33
CA LEU A 39 -5.17 -2.91 2.75
C LEU A 39 -4.13 -1.98 3.41
N PRO A 40 -3.89 -2.11 4.72
CA PRO A 40 -2.78 -1.42 5.38
C PRO A 40 -1.45 -2.15 5.13
N ILE A 41 -0.40 -1.38 4.83
CA ILE A 41 0.99 -1.86 4.76
C ILE A 41 1.84 -1.05 5.75
N TRP A 42 2.51 -1.75 6.66
CA TRP A 42 3.52 -1.17 7.55
C TRP A 42 4.88 -1.16 6.87
N ILE A 43 5.53 0.00 6.88
CA ILE A 43 6.85 0.23 6.30
C ILE A 43 7.69 1.10 7.24
N GLY A 44 8.99 1.15 6.99
CA GLY A 44 9.89 2.04 7.67
C GLY A 44 9.64 3.51 7.30
N LEU A 45 10.10 4.41 8.16
CA LEU A 45 9.98 5.86 7.95
C LEU A 45 10.62 6.32 6.64
N ALA A 46 11.79 5.79 6.29
CA ALA A 46 12.50 6.17 5.07
C ALA A 46 11.69 5.85 3.81
N GLU A 47 11.08 4.67 3.75
CA GLU A 47 10.22 4.26 2.64
C GLU A 47 8.95 5.11 2.58
N GLY A 48 8.34 5.37 3.75
CA GLY A 48 7.16 6.24 3.86
C GLY A 48 7.42 7.65 3.37
N GLN A 49 8.56 8.25 3.72
CA GLN A 49 8.97 9.56 3.24
C GLN A 49 9.23 9.55 1.73
N ALA A 50 9.91 8.53 1.20
CA ALA A 50 10.14 8.41 -0.25
C ALA A 50 8.83 8.36 -1.04
N ILE A 51 7.84 7.61 -0.54
CA ILE A 51 6.51 7.53 -1.14
C ILE A 51 5.77 8.87 -1.02
N ALA A 52 5.80 9.51 0.15
CA ALA A 52 5.17 10.81 0.36
C ALA A 52 5.72 11.89 -0.59
N ILE A 53 7.04 11.92 -0.78
CA ILE A 53 7.70 12.83 -1.72
C ILE A 53 7.23 12.53 -3.14
N ARG A 54 7.27 11.26 -3.57
CA ARG A 54 6.80 10.87 -4.90
C ARG A 54 5.33 11.24 -5.14
N PHE A 55 4.49 11.09 -4.13
CA PHE A 55 3.06 11.39 -4.20
C PHE A 55 2.76 12.90 -4.16
N SER A 56 3.60 13.69 -3.48
CA SER A 56 3.47 15.16 -3.42
C SER A 56 3.70 15.85 -4.77
N GLY A 57 4.20 15.13 -5.78
CA GLY A 57 4.56 15.70 -7.09
C GLY A 57 5.82 16.56 -7.07
N ILE A 58 6.53 16.65 -5.93
CA ILE A 58 7.80 17.35 -5.82
C ILE A 58 8.89 16.50 -6.46
N VAL A 59 9.53 17.05 -7.48
CA VAL A 59 10.75 16.48 -8.07
C VAL A 59 11.92 16.96 -7.22
N LEU A 60 12.55 16.04 -6.48
CA LEU A 60 13.80 16.36 -5.79
C LEU A 60 14.92 16.54 -6.84
N PRO A 61 15.79 17.55 -6.69
CA PRO A 61 16.96 17.75 -7.55
C PRO A 61 18.00 16.65 -7.41
#